data_AF-U2F206-F1
#
_entry.id   AF-U2F206-F1
#
_cell.length_a   1.000
_cell.length_b   1.000
_cell.length_c   1.000
_cell.angle_alpha   90.00
_cell.angle_beta   90.00
_cell.angle_gamma   90.00
#
_symmetry.space_group_name_H-M   'P 1'
#
loop_
_entity.id
_entity.type
_entity.pdbx_description
1 polymer ?
#
loop_
_entity_poly.entity_id
_entity_poly.type
_entity_poly.pdbx_seq_one_letter_code
_entity_poly.pdbx_strand_id
1 'polypeptide(L)'
;MYGITETDKIFLKTKLENQKKFLDSNFFMVNGEYVPYSNFYFSSWHNSNRYIAELNNRVASLNDYALSQGLCPIFAVFTLPSEYHKQKLITLKSGKKKLVYNKKFIDDEDHSVSAGASKLQALVRSIMNSLHFRSLSQNQRCYITTKEPHLDGTCHLNLLVFVPKDNLDKCVSAIKDRFLDAHSRVETDIKNATSYVMKYIFKTLDDLRQNPELDNLTDISYWYLKHKIRRFTMSQTFVSLEIYRKLNGSIDLISLTKNYNKGLVTVVVDPDTRKPLKIFDEFGELWQKTRIIKDSNTVKQFEGASDDIKSFGNSLKQRQILKLCDEFFKSYDKPKPVSRMKDYELVNYYQSLGGDVNIQHLAYVENLMLDRNLDNFTHYHEKHDLNAPDIDSFVDRFLVCNEF
;
A
#
# COMPACT_ATOMS: atom_id res chain seq x y z
N MET A 1 -1.61 -8.42 15.46
CA MET A 1 -2.88 -7.73 15.13
C MET A 1 -2.91 -7.47 13.62
N TYR A 2 -4.07 -7.24 13.00
CA TYR A 2 -4.18 -6.82 11.59
C TYR A 2 -3.62 -7.82 10.54
N GLY A 3 -3.50 -9.10 10.88
CA GLY A 3 -2.89 -10.10 9.98
C GLY A 3 -1.36 -9.97 9.83
N ILE A 4 -0.69 -9.27 10.75
CA ILE A 4 0.77 -9.17 10.82
C ILE A 4 1.33 -10.26 11.73
N THR A 5 2.23 -11.07 11.17
CA THR A 5 2.95 -12.14 11.86
C THR A 5 4.30 -11.64 12.38
N GLU A 6 4.93 -12.38 13.29
CA GLU A 6 6.29 -12.06 13.76
C GLU A 6 7.33 -12.13 12.62
N THR A 7 7.16 -13.07 11.69
CA THR A 7 8.01 -13.16 10.49
C THR A 7 7.89 -11.91 9.62
N ASP A 8 6.68 -11.38 9.43
CA ASP A 8 6.48 -10.12 8.69
C ASP A 8 7.22 -8.97 9.37
N LYS A 9 7.15 -8.88 10.70
CA LYS A 9 7.82 -7.82 11.47
C LYS A 9 9.33 -7.90 11.28
N ILE A 10 9.93 -9.07 11.49
CA ILE A 10 11.39 -9.26 11.35
C ILE A 10 11.84 -8.87 9.94
N PHE A 11 11.12 -9.33 8.91
CA PHE A 11 11.45 -9.03 7.52
C PHE A 11 11.35 -7.54 7.20
N LEU A 12 10.21 -6.92 7.52
CA LEU A 12 9.98 -5.51 7.23
C LEU A 12 10.92 -4.60 8.03
N LYS A 13 11.21 -4.96 9.27
CA LYS A 13 12.18 -4.29 10.12
C LYS A 13 13.57 -4.31 9.49
N THR A 14 14.07 -5.50 9.14
CA THR A 14 15.36 -5.68 8.47
C THR A 14 15.45 -4.87 7.17
N LYS A 15 14.35 -4.84 6.39
CA LYS A 15 14.27 -4.03 5.17
C LYS A 15 14.42 -2.53 5.45
N LEU A 16 13.75 -2.02 6.48
CA LEU A 16 13.86 -0.61 6.87
C LEU A 16 15.25 -0.26 7.41
N GLU A 17 15.89 -1.16 8.17
CA GLU A 17 17.28 -1.01 8.63
C GLU A 17 18.24 -0.88 7.47
N ASN A 18 18.15 -1.79 6.49
CA ASN A 18 18.99 -1.77 5.31
C ASN A 18 18.77 -0.49 4.48
N GLN A 19 17.52 -0.04 4.36
CA GLN A 19 17.21 1.20 3.66
C GLN A 19 17.79 2.42 4.37
N LYS A 20 17.64 2.50 5.70
CA LYS A 20 18.21 3.58 6.51
C LYS A 20 19.74 3.58 6.41
N LYS A 21 20.37 2.41 6.59
CA LYS A 21 21.82 2.24 6.45
C LYS A 21 22.31 2.74 5.09
N PHE A 22 21.62 2.36 4.00
CA PHE A 22 21.96 2.84 2.66
C PHE A 22 21.85 4.37 2.57
N LEU A 23 20.74 4.97 3.02
CA LEU A 23 20.54 6.41 2.93
C LEU A 23 21.51 7.23 3.79
N ASP A 24 21.90 6.70 4.96
CA ASP A 24 22.86 7.33 5.86
C ASP A 24 24.31 7.12 5.41
N SER A 25 24.60 6.10 4.59
CA SER A 25 25.95 5.79 4.10
C SER A 25 26.26 6.40 2.72
N ASN A 26 25.31 7.08 2.09
CA ASN A 26 25.48 7.74 0.80
C ASN A 26 25.22 9.25 0.94
N PHE A 27 26.05 10.07 0.31
CA PHE A 27 26.11 11.51 0.56
C PHE A 27 26.22 12.31 -0.74
N PHE A 28 25.71 13.55 -0.71
CA PHE A 28 26.04 14.58 -1.68
C PHE A 28 27.00 15.59 -1.05
N MET A 29 27.95 16.09 -1.84
CA MET A 29 28.73 17.26 -1.45
C MET A 29 27.98 18.51 -1.92
N VAL A 30 27.52 19.33 -0.98
CA VAL A 30 26.79 20.59 -1.23
C VAL A 30 27.55 21.70 -0.52
N ASN A 31 28.05 22.68 -1.28
CA ASN A 31 28.79 23.84 -0.75
C ASN A 31 29.97 23.47 0.19
N GLY A 32 30.64 22.34 -0.07
CA GLY A 32 31.76 21.86 0.75
C GLY A 32 31.36 20.99 1.95
N GLU A 33 30.07 20.80 2.20
CA GLU A 33 29.56 19.91 3.25
C GLU A 33 29.04 18.59 2.68
N TYR A 34 29.29 17.48 3.40
CA TYR A 34 28.70 16.18 3.07
C TYR A 34 27.33 16.05 3.72
N VAL A 35 26.30 15.94 2.88
CA VAL A 35 24.92 15.81 3.32
C VAL A 35 24.38 14.43 2.95
N PRO A 36 23.94 13.60 3.92
CA PRO A 36 23.46 12.24 3.65
C PRO A 36 22.16 12.25 2.84
N TYR A 37 21.92 11.17 2.09
CA TYR A 37 20.68 11.02 1.32
C TYR A 37 19.44 11.00 2.22
N SER A 38 19.57 10.52 3.46
CA SER A 38 18.49 10.52 4.45
C SER A 38 17.91 11.91 4.73
N ASN A 39 18.73 12.98 4.64
CA ASN A 39 18.25 14.36 4.81
C ASN A 39 17.26 14.79 3.72
N PHE A 40 17.34 14.18 2.53
CA PHE A 40 16.49 14.52 1.38
C PHE A 40 15.41 13.45 1.11
N TYR A 41 15.51 12.28 1.72
CA TYR A 41 14.58 11.18 1.46
C TYR A 41 13.25 11.38 2.20
N PHE A 42 12.21 11.72 1.44
CA PHE A 42 10.87 11.93 1.98
C PHE A 42 10.10 10.62 2.14
N SER A 43 9.91 10.19 3.38
CA SER A 43 8.97 9.12 3.71
C SER A 43 8.46 9.30 5.13
N SER A 44 7.30 8.67 5.43
CA SER A 44 6.71 8.69 6.78
C SER A 44 7.62 8.09 7.84
N TRP A 45 8.61 7.29 7.44
CA TRP A 45 9.56 6.62 8.32
C TRP A 45 10.86 7.43 8.49
N HIS A 46 11.61 7.67 7.40
CA HIS A 46 12.94 8.30 7.51
C HIS A 46 12.88 9.78 7.91
N ASN A 47 11.76 10.46 7.66
CA ASN A 47 11.56 11.85 8.03
C ASN A 47 10.11 12.07 8.51
N SER A 48 9.74 11.34 9.58
CA SER A 48 8.39 11.34 10.15
C SER A 48 7.93 12.73 10.57
N ASN A 49 8.77 13.49 11.27
CA ASN A 49 8.45 14.85 11.74
C ASN A 49 8.04 15.77 10.59
N ARG A 50 8.85 15.82 9.52
CA ARG A 50 8.54 16.64 8.34
C ARG A 50 7.28 16.14 7.62
N TYR A 51 7.14 14.82 7.47
CA TYR A 51 5.97 14.21 6.85
C TYR A 51 4.67 14.58 7.61
N ILE A 52 4.70 14.50 8.94
CA ILE A 52 3.56 14.79 9.81
C ILE A 52 3.25 16.28 9.80
N ALA A 53 4.26 17.15 9.91
CA ALA A 53 4.08 18.59 9.85
C ALA A 53 3.45 19.03 8.51
N GLU A 54 3.93 18.49 7.39
CA GLU A 54 3.36 18.78 6.07
C GLU A 54 1.92 18.26 5.96
N LEU A 55 1.63 17.06 6.45
CA LEU A 55 0.28 16.51 6.45
C LEU A 55 -0.68 17.37 7.28
N ASN A 56 -0.28 17.77 8.49
CA ASN A 56 -1.07 18.65 9.35
C ASN A 56 -1.38 19.98 8.65
N ASN A 57 -0.37 20.61 8.06
CA ASN A 57 -0.54 21.86 7.32
C ASN A 57 -1.52 21.71 6.15
N ARG A 58 -1.45 20.60 5.41
CA ARG A 58 -2.36 20.34 4.29
C ARG A 58 -3.80 20.11 4.73
N VAL A 59 -4.01 19.37 5.82
CA VAL A 59 -5.36 19.11 6.34
C VAL A 59 -5.98 20.39 6.88
N ALA A 60 -5.20 21.18 7.65
CA ALA A 60 -5.62 22.49 8.13
C ALA A 60 -5.98 23.42 6.96
N SER A 61 -5.08 23.52 5.97
CA SER A 61 -5.31 24.33 4.77
C SER A 61 -6.57 23.90 4.01
N LEU A 62 -6.82 22.59 3.87
CA LEU A 62 -8.02 22.06 3.20
C LEU A 62 -9.30 22.47 3.91
N ASN A 63 -9.30 22.40 5.24
CA ASN A 63 -10.45 22.79 6.03
C ASN A 63 -10.68 24.31 5.97
N ASP A 64 -9.65 25.11 6.14
CA ASP A 64 -9.74 26.57 6.07
C ASP A 64 -10.23 27.02 4.70
N TYR A 65 -9.72 26.37 3.64
CA TYR A 65 -10.22 26.54 2.28
C TYR A 65 -11.72 26.23 2.20
N ALA A 66 -12.15 25.06 2.67
CA ALA A 66 -13.55 24.64 2.60
C ALA A 66 -14.49 25.59 3.37
N LEU A 67 -14.09 26.01 4.57
CA LEU A 67 -14.83 26.99 5.38
C LEU A 67 -14.93 28.34 4.68
N SER A 68 -13.84 28.82 4.08
CA SER A 68 -13.84 30.10 3.35
C SER A 68 -14.76 30.09 2.12
N GLN A 69 -15.04 28.91 1.57
CA GLN A 69 -15.95 28.71 0.44
C GLN A 69 -17.38 28.35 0.89
N GLY A 70 -17.66 28.34 2.20
CA GLY A 70 -18.98 27.98 2.73
C GLY A 70 -19.38 26.52 2.47
N LEU A 71 -18.41 25.62 2.28
CA LEU A 71 -18.68 24.21 2.01
C LEU A 71 -19.00 23.45 3.30
N CYS A 72 -19.91 22.48 3.19
CA CYS A 72 -20.33 21.62 4.28
C CYS A 72 -19.63 20.25 4.19
N PRO A 73 -19.17 19.69 5.33
CA PRO A 73 -18.53 18.39 5.37
C PRO A 73 -19.54 17.22 5.29
N ILE A 74 -19.16 16.17 4.59
CA ILE A 74 -19.76 14.84 4.61
C ILE A 74 -18.67 13.85 4.98
N PHE A 75 -18.86 13.08 6.03
CA PHE A 75 -17.97 11.98 6.40
C PHE A 75 -18.62 10.65 6.07
N ALA A 76 -17.92 9.80 5.32
CA ALA A 76 -18.36 8.46 5.00
C ALA A 76 -17.32 7.44 5.42
N VAL A 77 -17.77 6.30 5.93
CA VAL A 77 -16.94 5.12 6.16
C VAL A 77 -17.43 4.02 5.25
N PHE A 78 -16.51 3.45 4.48
CA PHE A 78 -16.76 2.34 3.59
C PHE A 78 -16.12 1.09 4.13
N THR A 79 -16.95 0.06 4.27
CA THR A 79 -16.54 -1.28 4.69
C THR A 79 -16.62 -2.20 3.47
N LEU A 80 -15.71 -3.16 3.40
CA LEU A 80 -15.77 -4.19 2.37
C LEU A 80 -16.88 -5.20 2.69
N PRO A 81 -17.43 -5.87 1.67
CA PRO A 81 -18.34 -6.98 1.89
C PRO A 81 -17.72 -8.12 2.70
N SER A 82 -18.57 -8.98 3.27
CA SER A 82 -18.18 -10.08 4.16
C SER A 82 -17.13 -11.03 3.56
N GLU A 83 -17.08 -11.21 2.24
CA GLU A 83 -16.09 -12.07 1.57
C GLU A 83 -14.63 -11.61 1.75
N TYR A 84 -14.38 -10.34 2.07
CA TYR A 84 -13.05 -9.82 2.38
C TYR A 84 -12.63 -10.04 3.84
N HIS A 85 -13.58 -10.36 4.72
CA HIS A 85 -13.37 -10.43 6.16
C HIS A 85 -13.11 -11.85 6.63
N LYS A 86 -11.86 -12.16 7.02
CA LYS A 86 -11.47 -13.48 7.55
C LYS A 86 -12.18 -13.83 8.86
N GLN A 87 -12.47 -12.81 9.67
CA GLN A 87 -13.13 -12.98 10.97
C GLN A 87 -14.39 -12.14 11.04
N LYS A 88 -15.39 -12.63 11.76
CA LYS A 88 -16.59 -11.86 12.11
C LYS A 88 -16.80 -11.88 13.62
N LEU A 89 -17.37 -10.79 14.12
CA LEU A 89 -17.77 -10.69 15.52
C LEU A 89 -19.14 -11.35 15.70
N ILE A 90 -19.26 -12.27 16.66
CA ILE A 90 -20.55 -12.83 17.08
C ILE A 90 -20.84 -12.45 18.53
N THR A 91 -22.11 -12.23 18.84
CA THR A 91 -22.58 -12.06 20.22
C THR A 91 -22.99 -13.42 20.76
N LEU A 92 -22.33 -13.87 21.82
CA LEU A 92 -22.68 -15.10 22.52
C LEU A 92 -23.98 -14.90 23.30
N LYS A 93 -24.66 -15.99 23.67
CA LYS A 93 -25.87 -15.94 24.53
C LYS A 93 -25.67 -15.15 25.83
N SER A 94 -24.42 -15.12 26.33
CA SER A 94 -23.99 -14.33 27.50
C SER A 94 -23.85 -12.81 27.26
N GLY A 95 -24.12 -12.31 26.06
CA GLY A 95 -23.88 -10.92 25.67
C GLY A 95 -22.43 -10.59 25.32
N LYS A 96 -21.47 -11.48 25.63
CA LYS A 96 -20.06 -11.29 25.27
C LYS A 96 -19.83 -11.41 23.75
N LYS A 97 -19.01 -10.52 23.21
CA LYS A 97 -18.59 -10.52 21.80
C LYS A 97 -17.35 -11.38 21.59
N LYS A 98 -17.37 -12.27 20.60
CA LYS A 98 -16.23 -13.15 20.24
C LYS A 98 -15.95 -13.05 18.74
N LEU A 99 -14.67 -13.00 18.36
CA LEU A 99 -14.24 -13.15 16.97
C LEU A 99 -14.24 -14.63 16.59
N VAL A 100 -14.88 -14.97 15.49
CA VAL A 100 -14.91 -16.32 14.92
C VAL A 100 -14.57 -16.26 13.43
N TYR A 101 -14.12 -17.39 12.87
CA TYR A 101 -13.89 -17.50 11.44
C TYR A 101 -15.18 -17.22 10.65
N ASN A 102 -15.04 -16.45 9.57
CA ASN A 102 -16.14 -16.13 8.69
C ASN A 102 -16.22 -17.14 7.53
N LYS A 103 -17.27 -17.96 7.51
CA LYS A 103 -17.51 -18.94 6.44
C LYS A 103 -17.68 -18.34 5.04
N LYS A 104 -17.96 -17.03 4.94
CA LYS A 104 -18.07 -16.33 3.65
C LYS A 104 -16.74 -15.79 3.14
N PHE A 105 -15.68 -15.85 3.94
CA PHE A 105 -14.36 -15.36 3.54
C PHE A 105 -13.83 -16.14 2.33
N ILE A 106 -13.34 -15.41 1.34
CA ILE A 106 -12.71 -15.97 0.14
C ILE A 106 -11.22 -15.70 0.25
N ASP A 107 -10.41 -16.76 0.21
CA ASP A 107 -8.96 -16.67 0.30
C ASP A 107 -8.33 -16.75 -1.10
N ASP A 108 -8.41 -15.64 -1.84
CA ASP A 108 -7.82 -15.50 -3.17
C ASP A 108 -7.11 -14.13 -3.33
N GLU A 109 -6.51 -13.90 -4.49
CA GLU A 109 -5.82 -12.63 -4.78
C GLU A 109 -6.78 -11.43 -4.88
N ASP A 110 -8.00 -11.64 -5.38
CA ASP A 110 -9.04 -10.62 -5.61
C ASP A 110 -9.74 -10.16 -4.32
N HIS A 111 -9.61 -10.95 -3.26
CA HIS A 111 -10.10 -10.70 -1.91
C HIS A 111 -8.97 -10.40 -0.92
N SER A 112 -7.73 -10.29 -1.42
CA SER A 112 -6.59 -9.86 -0.61
C SER A 112 -6.80 -8.45 -0.03
N VAL A 113 -6.06 -8.13 1.04
CA VAL A 113 -6.07 -6.80 1.68
C VAL A 113 -5.79 -5.67 0.67
N SER A 114 -4.89 -5.91 -0.28
CA SER A 114 -4.52 -4.93 -1.32
C SER A 114 -5.61 -4.77 -2.38
N ALA A 115 -6.27 -5.86 -2.75
CA ALA A 115 -7.39 -5.84 -3.69
C ALA A 115 -8.59 -5.12 -3.06
N GLY A 116 -8.91 -5.41 -1.79
CA GLY A 116 -9.89 -4.68 -1.00
C GLY A 116 -9.61 -3.17 -0.93
N ALA A 117 -8.36 -2.78 -0.61
CA ALA A 117 -7.95 -1.37 -0.59
C ALA A 117 -8.08 -0.68 -1.97
N SER A 118 -7.90 -1.44 -3.05
CA SER A 118 -8.07 -0.97 -4.43
C SER A 118 -9.55 -0.83 -4.81
N LYS A 119 -10.39 -1.79 -4.40
CA LYS A 119 -11.86 -1.76 -4.56
C LYS A 119 -12.47 -0.54 -3.86
N LEU A 120 -12.07 -0.27 -2.62
CA LEU A 120 -12.49 0.94 -1.90
C LEU A 120 -12.04 2.24 -2.60
N GLN A 121 -10.83 2.26 -3.18
CA GLN A 121 -10.38 3.43 -3.94
C GLN A 121 -11.15 3.60 -5.26
N ALA A 122 -11.50 2.50 -5.93
CA ALA A 122 -12.37 2.51 -7.10
C ALA A 122 -13.76 3.02 -6.75
N LEU A 123 -14.28 2.67 -5.56
CA LEU A 123 -15.53 3.20 -5.04
C LEU A 123 -15.52 4.72 -4.93
N VAL A 124 -14.49 5.28 -4.28
CA VAL A 124 -14.33 6.74 -4.16
C VAL A 124 -14.26 7.40 -5.53
N ARG A 125 -13.52 6.82 -6.49
CA ARG A 125 -13.49 7.32 -7.87
C ARG A 125 -14.89 7.31 -8.51
N SER A 126 -15.65 6.24 -8.31
CA SER A 126 -17.04 6.13 -8.79
C SER A 126 -17.95 7.20 -8.17
N ILE A 127 -17.80 7.50 -6.88
CA ILE A 127 -18.54 8.59 -6.19
C ILE A 127 -18.20 9.93 -6.82
N MET A 128 -16.90 10.24 -6.95
CA MET A 128 -16.43 11.50 -7.52
C MET A 128 -16.83 11.68 -8.99
N ASN A 129 -17.03 10.57 -9.71
CA ASN A 129 -17.52 10.52 -11.10
C ASN A 129 -19.05 10.45 -11.21
N SER A 130 -19.78 10.46 -10.09
CA SER A 130 -21.25 10.53 -10.14
C SER A 130 -21.71 11.87 -10.71
N LEU A 131 -22.96 11.95 -11.19
CA LEU A 131 -23.53 13.18 -11.74
C LEU A 131 -23.44 14.35 -10.74
N HIS A 132 -23.82 14.11 -9.48
CA HIS A 132 -23.88 15.12 -8.43
C HIS A 132 -22.52 15.68 -8.06
N PHE A 133 -21.47 14.83 -8.04
CA PHE A 133 -20.13 15.32 -7.82
C PHE A 133 -19.60 16.03 -9.06
N ARG A 134 -19.73 15.45 -10.27
CA ARG A 134 -19.20 16.03 -11.52
C ARG A 134 -19.77 17.40 -11.86
N SER A 135 -21.02 17.69 -11.49
CA SER A 135 -21.64 19.00 -11.71
C SER A 135 -20.99 20.12 -10.88
N LEU A 136 -20.26 19.79 -9.82
CA LEU A 136 -19.53 20.76 -9.02
C LEU A 136 -18.22 21.14 -9.72
N SER A 137 -17.90 22.43 -9.73
CA SER A 137 -16.58 22.89 -10.15
C SER A 137 -15.50 22.48 -9.14
N GLN A 138 -14.23 22.53 -9.55
CA GLN A 138 -13.11 22.09 -8.71
C GLN A 138 -12.99 22.88 -7.40
N ASN A 139 -13.38 24.16 -7.40
CA ASN A 139 -13.37 24.99 -6.20
C ASN A 139 -14.55 24.71 -5.25
N GLN A 140 -15.61 24.07 -5.72
CA GLN A 140 -16.81 23.72 -4.96
C GLN A 140 -16.71 22.34 -4.29
N ARG A 141 -15.63 21.59 -4.51
CA ARG A 141 -15.44 20.30 -3.84
C ARG A 141 -13.99 20.05 -3.47
N CYS A 142 -13.78 19.51 -2.29
CA CYS A 142 -12.47 19.01 -1.88
C CYS A 142 -12.63 17.82 -0.94
N TYR A 143 -11.67 16.89 -0.94
CA TYR A 143 -11.80 15.68 -0.14
C TYR A 143 -10.46 15.14 0.37
N ILE A 144 -10.56 14.35 1.43
CA ILE A 144 -9.53 13.49 1.99
C ILE A 144 -10.07 12.06 2.06
N THR A 145 -9.23 11.09 1.74
CA THR A 145 -9.44 9.70 2.13
C THR A 145 -8.35 9.23 3.07
N THR A 146 -8.74 8.42 4.06
CA THR A 146 -7.81 7.67 4.91
C THR A 146 -8.18 6.19 4.82
N LYS A 147 -7.18 5.31 4.75
CA LYS A 147 -7.39 3.87 4.85
C LYS A 147 -6.89 3.43 6.21
N GLU A 148 -7.51 2.44 6.85
CA GLU A 148 -6.94 1.79 8.04
C GLU A 148 -7.39 0.32 8.11
N PRO A 149 -6.68 -0.54 8.87
CA PRO A 149 -7.10 -1.92 9.07
C PRO A 149 -8.20 -2.06 10.13
N HIS A 150 -9.14 -2.95 9.88
CA HIS A 150 -9.90 -3.63 10.93
C HIS A 150 -9.00 -4.62 11.69
N LEU A 151 -9.43 -5.08 12.88
CA LEU A 151 -8.65 -6.00 13.72
C LEU A 151 -8.19 -7.28 12.99
N ASP A 152 -9.00 -7.76 12.04
CA ASP A 152 -8.73 -8.92 11.19
C ASP A 152 -7.74 -8.64 10.04
N GLY A 153 -7.34 -7.38 9.85
CA GLY A 153 -6.44 -6.92 8.79
C GLY A 153 -7.15 -6.39 7.55
N THR A 154 -8.48 -6.52 7.47
CA THR A 154 -9.26 -6.06 6.32
C THR A 154 -9.22 -4.55 6.21
N CYS A 155 -9.00 -4.01 5.01
CA CYS A 155 -8.96 -2.57 4.80
C CYS A 155 -10.36 -1.95 4.96
N HIS A 156 -10.44 -0.83 5.66
CA HIS A 156 -11.55 0.12 5.56
C HIS A 156 -11.09 1.43 4.95
N LEU A 157 -12.03 2.25 4.47
CA LEU A 157 -11.74 3.59 3.95
C LEU A 157 -12.68 4.62 4.54
N ASN A 158 -12.11 5.69 5.09
CA ASN A 158 -12.83 6.88 5.50
C ASN A 158 -12.69 7.94 4.40
N LEU A 159 -13.78 8.62 4.07
CA LEU A 159 -13.86 9.74 3.13
C LEU A 159 -14.43 10.94 3.87
N LEU A 160 -13.68 12.04 3.94
CA LEU A 160 -14.21 13.34 4.25
C LEU A 160 -14.27 14.15 2.97
N VAL A 161 -15.46 14.60 2.59
CA VAL A 161 -15.65 15.45 1.41
C VAL A 161 -16.45 16.69 1.77
N PHE A 162 -16.06 17.82 1.21
CA PHE A 162 -16.74 19.10 1.38
C PHE A 162 -17.46 19.47 0.08
N VAL A 163 -18.71 19.89 0.19
CA VAL A 163 -19.58 20.25 -0.95
C VAL A 163 -20.46 21.46 -0.59
N PRO A 164 -21.06 22.18 -1.55
CA PRO A 164 -21.97 23.28 -1.25
C PRO A 164 -23.21 22.77 -0.52
N LYS A 165 -23.78 23.60 0.37
CA LYS A 165 -24.96 23.26 1.16
C LYS A 165 -26.12 22.76 0.29
N ASP A 166 -26.37 23.42 -0.84
CA ASP A 166 -27.47 23.10 -1.76
C ASP A 166 -27.30 21.74 -2.47
N ASN A 167 -26.10 21.16 -2.43
CA ASN A 167 -25.77 19.88 -3.04
C ASN A 167 -25.60 18.76 -2.01
N LEU A 168 -25.69 19.07 -0.71
CA LEU A 168 -25.40 18.14 0.38
C LEU A 168 -26.17 16.83 0.24
N ASP A 169 -27.50 16.90 0.18
CA ASP A 169 -28.36 15.70 0.14
C ASP A 169 -28.14 14.86 -1.11
N LYS A 170 -27.95 15.51 -2.26
CA LYS A 170 -27.65 14.85 -3.55
C LYS A 170 -26.31 14.11 -3.49
N CYS A 171 -25.30 14.72 -2.89
CA CYS A 171 -23.99 14.11 -2.71
C CYS A 171 -24.04 12.96 -1.69
N VAL A 172 -24.81 13.10 -0.62
CA VAL A 172 -25.04 12.02 0.35
C VAL A 172 -25.73 10.83 -0.31
N SER A 173 -26.75 11.06 -1.15
CA SER A 173 -27.39 10.00 -1.93
C SER A 173 -26.36 9.29 -2.82
N ALA A 174 -25.57 10.04 -3.60
CA ALA A 174 -24.55 9.46 -4.49
C ALA A 174 -23.54 8.56 -3.76
N ILE A 175 -23.21 8.89 -2.51
CA ILE A 175 -22.34 8.10 -1.63
C ILE A 175 -23.05 6.83 -1.18
N LYS A 176 -24.28 6.94 -0.65
CA LYS A 176 -25.07 5.82 -0.14
C LYS A 176 -25.41 4.80 -1.23
N ASP A 177 -25.73 5.25 -2.43
CA ASP A 177 -26.04 4.38 -3.59
C ASP A 177 -24.86 3.48 -4.00
N ARG A 178 -23.66 3.77 -3.48
CA ARG A 178 -22.41 3.04 -3.76
C ARG A 178 -21.92 2.22 -2.58
N PHE A 179 -22.70 2.08 -1.51
CA PHE A 179 -22.31 1.24 -0.39
C PHE A 179 -22.15 -0.21 -0.83
N LEU A 180 -21.00 -0.80 -0.50
CA LEU A 180 -20.72 -2.21 -0.76
C LEU A 180 -21.25 -3.12 0.35
N ASP A 181 -21.42 -2.56 1.54
CA ASP A 181 -21.78 -3.30 2.74
C ASP A 181 -22.65 -2.42 3.66
N ALA A 182 -23.58 -3.07 4.37
CA ALA A 182 -24.56 -2.42 5.25
C ALA A 182 -23.94 -1.72 6.47
N HIS A 183 -22.70 -2.04 6.85
CA HIS A 183 -21.98 -1.37 7.93
C HIS A 183 -21.33 -0.05 7.48
N SER A 184 -21.40 0.28 6.19
CA SER A 184 -20.98 1.59 5.69
C SER A 184 -21.90 2.68 6.27
N ARG A 185 -21.33 3.85 6.60
CA ARG A 185 -22.07 4.94 7.27
C ARG A 185 -21.75 6.30 6.66
N VAL A 186 -22.70 7.23 6.75
CA VAL A 186 -22.51 8.65 6.42
C VAL A 186 -22.93 9.50 7.62
N GLU A 187 -22.13 10.51 7.94
CA GLU A 187 -22.38 11.53 8.96
C GLU A 187 -22.20 12.92 8.34
N THR A 188 -23.15 13.82 8.61
CA THR A 188 -23.14 15.20 8.08
C THR A 188 -23.12 16.25 9.20
N ASP A 189 -23.51 15.89 10.43
CA ASP A 189 -23.41 16.76 11.60
C ASP A 189 -21.99 16.72 12.17
N ILE A 190 -21.08 17.41 11.50
CA ILE A 190 -19.65 17.44 11.85
C ILE A 190 -19.28 18.86 12.27
N LYS A 191 -19.24 19.10 13.58
CA LYS A 191 -18.87 20.41 14.15
C LYS A 191 -17.44 20.83 13.83
N ASN A 192 -16.50 19.87 13.83
CA ASN A 192 -15.09 20.13 13.55
C ASN A 192 -14.51 19.05 12.64
N ALA A 193 -14.59 19.30 11.33
CA ALA A 193 -14.14 18.37 10.30
C ALA A 193 -12.63 18.09 10.36
N THR A 194 -11.82 19.09 10.73
CA THR A 194 -10.38 18.95 10.95
C THR A 194 -10.09 17.92 12.04
N SER A 195 -10.63 18.12 13.24
CA SER A 195 -10.43 17.18 14.35
C SER A 195 -10.92 15.78 14.01
N TYR A 196 -12.01 15.68 13.25
CA TYR A 196 -12.60 14.42 12.84
C TYR A 196 -11.67 13.62 11.90
N VAL A 197 -11.10 14.26 10.87
CA VAL A 197 -10.13 13.59 9.97
C VAL A 197 -8.78 13.37 10.63
N MET A 198 -8.30 14.34 11.42
CA MET A 198 -7.04 14.23 12.13
C MET A 198 -7.03 13.06 13.12
N LYS A 199 -8.19 12.72 13.71
CA LYS A 199 -8.36 11.52 14.52
C LYS A 199 -7.96 10.24 13.76
N TYR A 200 -8.48 10.05 12.53
CA TYR A 200 -8.16 8.88 11.71
C TYR A 200 -6.73 8.95 11.17
N ILE A 201 -6.26 10.13 10.77
CA ILE A 201 -4.87 10.33 10.34
C ILE A 201 -3.88 9.93 11.43
N PHE A 202 -4.04 10.52 12.62
CA PHE A 202 -3.11 10.31 13.72
C PHE A 202 -3.13 8.90 14.26
N LYS A 203 -4.30 8.24 14.32
CA LYS A 203 -4.38 6.83 14.68
C LYS A 203 -3.47 5.95 13.83
N THR A 204 -3.28 6.30 12.56
CA THR A 204 -2.35 5.54 11.70
C THR A 204 -0.89 5.90 11.96
N LEU A 205 -0.59 7.08 12.50
CA LEU A 205 0.75 7.63 12.67
C LEU A 205 1.22 7.63 14.15
N ASP A 206 0.49 6.98 15.06
CA ASP A 206 0.73 7.05 16.50
C ASP A 206 2.16 6.63 16.89
N ASP A 207 2.64 5.54 16.32
CA ASP A 207 3.99 5.01 16.51
C ASP A 207 5.08 5.95 15.96
N LEU A 208 4.80 6.64 14.86
CA LEU A 208 5.73 7.57 14.23
C LEU A 208 5.85 8.92 14.97
N ARG A 209 4.90 9.24 15.87
CA ARG A 209 4.85 10.52 16.62
C ARG A 209 5.60 10.47 17.94
N GLN A 210 5.58 9.35 18.65
CA GLN A 210 6.00 9.28 20.05
C GLN A 210 7.48 8.88 20.21
N ASN A 211 8.02 8.04 19.33
CA ASN A 211 9.46 7.76 19.26
C ASN A 211 9.78 7.07 17.91
N PRO A 212 10.40 7.75 16.92
CA PRO A 212 10.65 7.24 15.56
C PRO A 212 11.80 6.22 15.51
N GLU A 213 11.98 5.44 16.57
CA GLU A 213 12.86 4.28 16.57
C GLU A 213 12.13 3.08 15.97
N LEU A 214 12.91 2.23 15.31
CA LEU A 214 12.36 1.14 14.52
C LEU A 214 11.70 0.08 15.41
N ASP A 215 12.21 -0.04 16.64
CA ASP A 215 11.69 -0.93 17.67
C ASP A 215 10.28 -0.55 18.13
N ASN A 216 9.86 0.70 17.92
CA ASN A 216 8.56 1.20 18.34
C ASN A 216 7.50 1.14 17.24
N LEU A 217 7.84 0.63 16.04
CA LEU A 217 6.86 0.44 14.98
C LEU A 217 5.81 -0.57 15.41
N THR A 218 4.55 -0.18 15.28
CA THR A 218 3.41 -1.02 15.64
C THR A 218 2.92 -1.82 14.44
N ASP A 219 2.07 -2.83 14.70
CA ASP A 219 1.42 -3.64 13.67
C ASP A 219 0.72 -2.80 12.60
N ILE A 220 0.25 -1.59 12.91
CA ILE A 220 -0.40 -0.71 11.93
C ILE A 220 0.59 -0.24 10.86
N SER A 221 1.81 0.12 11.24
CA SER A 221 2.83 0.56 10.29
C SER A 221 3.34 -0.59 9.44
N TYR A 222 3.52 -1.77 10.04
CA TYR A 222 3.83 -2.99 9.29
C TYR A 222 2.73 -3.36 8.31
N TRP A 223 1.46 -3.16 8.64
CA TRP A 223 0.34 -3.40 7.73
C TRP A 223 0.40 -2.54 6.46
N TYR A 224 0.68 -1.24 6.59
CA TYR A 224 0.88 -0.38 5.42
C TYR A 224 2.07 -0.82 4.56
N LEU A 225 3.18 -1.19 5.21
CA LEU A 225 4.41 -1.59 4.52
C LEU A 225 4.24 -2.92 3.78
N LYS A 226 3.67 -3.94 4.45
CA LYS A 226 3.40 -5.28 3.90
C LYS A 226 2.52 -5.19 2.66
N HIS A 227 1.40 -4.48 2.78
CA HIS A 227 0.39 -4.41 1.73
C HIS A 227 0.59 -3.25 0.76
N LYS A 228 1.65 -2.45 0.93
CA LYS A 228 1.97 -1.28 0.10
C LYS A 228 0.79 -0.31 -0.02
N ILE A 229 0.04 -0.13 1.06
CA ILE A 229 -1.17 0.70 1.08
C ILE A 229 -0.79 2.15 1.32
N ARG A 230 -1.26 3.04 0.45
CA ARG A 230 -1.19 4.48 0.68
C ARG A 230 -2.16 4.88 1.79
N ARG A 231 -1.62 5.46 2.88
CA ARG A 231 -2.38 5.90 4.06
C ARG A 231 -3.48 6.91 3.74
N PHE A 232 -3.13 7.94 2.95
CA PHE A 232 -4.02 9.08 2.67
C PHE A 232 -4.00 9.53 1.22
N THR A 233 -5.14 9.95 0.70
CA THR A 233 -5.27 10.67 -0.59
C THR A 233 -6.05 11.95 -0.38
N MET A 234 -5.71 13.01 -1.12
CA MET A 234 -6.39 14.31 -1.04
C MET A 234 -6.76 14.77 -2.45
N SER A 235 -7.79 15.59 -2.58
CA SER A 235 -8.12 16.29 -3.83
C SER A 235 -6.97 17.19 -4.30
N GLN A 236 -6.90 17.42 -5.61
CA GLN A 236 -5.98 18.38 -6.23
C GLN A 236 -6.51 19.81 -6.07
N THR A 237 -6.79 20.22 -4.83
CA THR A 237 -7.30 21.56 -4.53
C THR A 237 -6.18 22.59 -4.48
N PHE A 238 -4.99 22.17 -4.04
CA PHE A 238 -3.82 23.02 -3.89
C PHE A 238 -2.81 22.80 -5.00
N VAL A 239 -1.92 23.79 -5.16
CA VAL A 239 -0.70 23.66 -5.95
C VAL A 239 0.07 22.39 -5.57
N SER A 240 0.81 21.82 -6.51
CA SER A 240 1.53 20.57 -6.26
C SER A 240 2.51 20.72 -5.10
N LEU A 241 2.63 19.67 -4.29
CA LEU A 241 3.62 19.66 -3.20
C LEU A 241 5.04 19.78 -3.71
N GLU A 242 5.29 19.39 -4.95
CA GLU A 242 6.61 19.58 -5.57
C GLU A 242 6.96 21.06 -5.66
N ILE A 243 6.02 21.92 -6.08
CA ILE A 243 6.20 23.38 -6.11
C ILE A 243 6.29 23.93 -4.68
N TYR A 244 5.34 23.57 -3.81
CA TYR A 244 5.29 24.08 -2.44
C TYR A 244 6.58 23.79 -1.66
N ARG A 245 7.15 22.59 -1.82
CA ARG A 245 8.41 22.19 -1.15
C ARG A 245 9.62 22.99 -1.63
N LYS A 246 9.64 23.48 -2.88
CA LYS A 246 10.76 24.30 -3.39
C LYS A 246 10.85 25.66 -2.71
N LEU A 247 9.72 26.19 -2.27
CA LEU A 247 9.65 27.46 -1.57
C LEU A 247 9.90 27.33 -0.06
N ASN A 248 10.09 26.10 0.45
CA ASN A 248 10.43 25.81 1.83
C ASN A 248 9.55 26.51 2.89
N GLY A 249 8.25 26.69 2.59
CA GLY A 249 7.30 27.34 3.49
C GLY A 249 7.42 28.86 3.58
N SER A 250 8.19 29.53 2.71
CA SER A 250 8.24 31.00 2.64
C SER A 250 6.88 31.64 2.30
N ILE A 251 6.01 30.87 1.64
CA ILE A 251 4.64 31.23 1.31
C ILE A 251 3.74 30.11 1.81
N ASP A 252 2.65 30.43 2.51
CA ASP A 252 1.68 29.42 2.96
C ASP A 252 0.97 28.74 1.76
N LEU A 253 0.46 27.53 1.97
CA LEU A 253 -0.07 26.69 0.90
C LEU A 253 -1.31 27.31 0.20
N ILE A 254 -2.15 28.02 0.97
CA ILE A 254 -3.36 28.65 0.43
C ILE A 254 -2.97 29.86 -0.40
N SER A 255 -2.12 30.74 0.11
CA SER A 255 -1.66 31.94 -0.60
C SER A 255 -0.89 31.57 -1.86
N LEU A 256 0.00 30.57 -1.78
CA LEU A 256 0.73 30.08 -2.96
C LEU A 256 -0.24 29.55 -4.03
N THR A 257 -1.26 28.79 -3.63
CA THR A 257 -2.29 28.28 -4.55
C THR A 257 -3.07 29.42 -5.20
N LYS A 258 -3.47 30.44 -4.41
CA LYS A 258 -4.19 31.61 -4.92
C LYS A 258 -3.34 32.40 -5.91
N ASN A 259 -2.09 32.67 -5.56
CA ASN A 259 -1.18 33.44 -6.40
C ASN A 259 -0.83 32.70 -7.69
N TYR A 260 -0.61 31.38 -7.62
CA TYR A 260 -0.42 30.53 -8.79
C TYR A 260 -1.64 30.56 -9.73
N ASN A 261 -2.85 30.39 -9.19
CA ASN A 261 -4.07 30.39 -10.00
C ASN A 261 -4.38 31.76 -10.62
N LYS A 262 -3.96 32.86 -10.00
CA LYS A 262 -4.09 34.22 -10.53
C LYS A 262 -2.98 34.60 -11.52
N GLY A 263 -1.99 33.72 -11.75
CA GLY A 263 -0.82 34.02 -12.58
C GLY A 263 0.21 34.95 -11.94
N LEU A 264 0.06 35.26 -10.65
CA LEU A 264 1.02 36.08 -9.89
C LEU A 264 2.30 35.31 -9.55
N VAL A 265 2.21 33.98 -9.47
CA VAL A 265 3.36 33.08 -9.37
C VAL A 265 3.39 32.19 -10.59
N THR A 266 4.52 32.22 -11.31
CA THR A 266 4.73 31.41 -12.51
C THR A 266 5.76 30.32 -12.24
N VAL A 267 5.47 29.11 -12.73
CA VAL A 267 6.35 27.94 -12.61
C VAL A 267 6.78 27.49 -14.00
N VAL A 268 8.07 27.60 -14.30
CA VAL A 268 8.69 27.01 -15.49
C VAL A 268 8.95 25.55 -15.21
N VAL A 269 8.46 24.68 -16.06
CA VAL A 269 8.68 23.23 -15.96
C VAL A 269 9.52 22.71 -17.12
N ASP A 270 10.26 21.65 -16.84
CA ASP A 270 10.94 20.85 -17.85
C ASP A 270 9.90 20.17 -18.76
N PRO A 271 10.02 20.27 -20.10
CA PRO A 271 8.99 19.78 -21.01
C PRO A 271 8.82 18.26 -20.95
N ASP A 272 9.90 17.52 -20.72
CA ASP A 272 9.90 16.05 -20.73
C ASP A 272 9.47 15.49 -19.38
N THR A 273 10.07 15.99 -18.31
CA THR A 273 9.86 15.45 -16.96
C THR A 273 8.73 16.15 -16.21
N ARG A 274 8.24 17.28 -16.71
CA ARG A 274 7.24 18.17 -16.06
C ARG A 274 7.68 18.71 -14.69
N LYS A 275 8.97 18.58 -14.34
CA LYS A 275 9.52 19.02 -13.05
C LYS A 275 9.81 20.52 -13.03
N PRO A 276 9.62 21.22 -11.89
CA PRO A 276 9.95 22.64 -11.80
C PRO A 276 11.44 22.92 -12.07
N LEU A 277 11.69 23.89 -12.94
CA LEU A 277 13.02 24.45 -13.27
C LEU A 277 13.23 25.81 -12.62
N LYS A 278 12.20 26.65 -12.59
CA LYS A 278 12.24 28.01 -12.02
C LYS A 278 10.84 28.42 -11.53
N ILE A 279 10.78 29.16 -10.43
CA ILE A 279 9.58 29.75 -9.85
C ILE A 279 9.87 31.24 -9.64
N PHE A 280 8.95 32.11 -10.08
CA PHE A 280 9.12 33.55 -9.99
C PHE A 280 7.77 34.26 -9.87
N ASP A 281 7.79 35.48 -9.36
CA ASP A 281 6.66 36.40 -9.29
C ASP A 281 7.01 37.75 -9.94
N GLU A 282 6.19 38.77 -9.71
CA GLU A 282 6.43 40.14 -10.23
C GLU A 282 7.65 40.83 -9.62
N PHE A 283 8.12 40.39 -8.44
CA PHE A 283 9.25 40.97 -7.72
C PHE A 283 10.57 40.26 -8.01
N GLY A 284 10.53 39.04 -8.55
CA GLY A 284 11.71 38.36 -9.07
C GLY A 284 11.66 36.85 -8.93
N GLU A 285 12.86 36.25 -8.89
CA GLU A 285 13.00 34.81 -8.78
C GLU A 285 12.80 34.34 -7.34
N LEU A 286 11.81 33.45 -7.14
CA LEU A 286 11.52 32.83 -5.86
C LEU A 286 12.33 31.54 -5.65
N TRP A 287 12.60 30.81 -6.74
CA TRP A 287 13.40 29.60 -6.71
C TRP A 287 13.92 29.23 -8.09
N GLN A 288 15.13 28.70 -8.17
CA GLN A 288 15.68 28.10 -9.38
C GLN A 288 16.35 26.77 -9.06
N LYS A 289 16.21 25.82 -9.99
CA LYS A 289 16.92 24.54 -9.93
C LYS A 289 18.42 24.81 -10.07
N THR A 290 19.14 24.63 -8.97
CA THR A 290 20.60 24.65 -8.99
C THR A 290 21.11 23.56 -9.94
N ARG A 291 21.88 23.94 -10.97
CA ARG A 291 22.60 22.98 -11.79
C ARG A 291 23.72 22.39 -10.96
N ILE A 292 23.58 21.14 -10.53
CA ILE A 292 24.68 20.39 -9.96
C ILE A 292 25.64 20.09 -11.10
N ILE A 293 26.76 20.80 -11.16
CA ILE A 293 27.88 20.42 -12.02
C ILE A 293 28.37 19.09 -11.46
N LYS A 294 28.13 17.99 -12.19
CA LYS A 294 28.71 16.69 -11.86
C LYS A 294 30.20 16.76 -12.17
N ASP A 295 31.00 17.27 -11.24
CA ASP A 295 32.41 16.95 -11.23
C ASP A 295 32.55 15.50 -10.72
N SER A 296 33.60 14.82 -11.18
CA SER A 296 34.07 13.53 -10.67
C SER A 296 34.23 13.49 -9.14
N ASN A 297 34.34 14.66 -8.49
CA ASN A 297 34.38 14.81 -7.04
C ASN A 297 33.00 14.91 -6.34
N THR A 298 31.90 15.13 -7.06
CA THR A 298 30.57 15.44 -6.48
C THR A 298 29.80 14.19 -6.02
N VAL A 299 30.21 13.01 -6.48
CA VAL A 299 29.67 11.71 -6.05
C VAL A 299 30.84 10.82 -5.68
N LYS A 300 31.27 10.84 -4.41
CA LYS A 300 32.25 9.88 -3.90
C LYS A 300 31.53 8.67 -3.31
N GLN A 301 31.83 7.48 -3.83
CA GLN A 301 31.55 6.25 -3.11
C GLN A 301 32.64 6.02 -2.06
N PHE A 302 32.23 5.87 -0.80
CA PHE A 302 32.76 5.08 0.32
C PHE A 302 34.28 5.02 0.65
N GLU A 303 35.22 5.48 -0.16
CA GLU A 303 36.64 5.24 0.08
C GLU A 303 37.25 6.06 1.23
N GLY A 304 36.51 7.01 1.82
CA GLY A 304 37.04 7.98 2.79
C GLY A 304 36.43 8.00 4.20
N ALA A 305 35.60 7.01 4.60
CA ALA A 305 35.01 6.98 5.95
C ALA A 305 35.86 6.17 6.96
N SER A 306 35.92 6.64 8.22
CA SER A 306 36.72 6.13 9.35
C SER A 306 36.71 4.60 9.54
N ASP A 307 37.84 4.05 9.99
CA ASP A 307 38.09 2.61 10.19
C ASP A 307 37.10 1.94 11.17
N ASP A 308 36.50 2.70 12.10
CA ASP A 308 35.46 2.19 13.01
C ASP A 308 34.23 1.67 12.25
N ILE A 309 33.93 2.25 11.07
CA ILE A 309 32.76 1.92 10.25
C ILE A 309 33.08 0.81 9.22
N LYS A 310 34.34 0.61 8.84
CA LYS A 310 34.78 -0.48 7.94
C LYS A 310 34.56 -1.87 8.54
N SER A 311 34.55 -1.98 9.87
CA SER A 311 34.23 -3.21 10.61
C SER A 311 32.74 -3.62 10.50
N PHE A 312 31.86 -2.68 10.15
CA PHE A 312 30.39 -2.83 10.25
C PHE A 312 29.73 -3.54 9.05
N GLY A 313 30.53 -4.07 8.12
CA GLY A 313 30.06 -4.69 6.87
C GLY A 313 30.50 -6.15 6.65
N ASN A 314 31.30 -6.74 7.54
CA ASN A 314 32.01 -8.00 7.25
C ASN A 314 31.75 -9.14 8.25
N SER A 315 30.67 -9.10 9.03
CA SER A 315 30.35 -10.25 9.88
C SER A 315 29.80 -11.41 9.04
N LEU A 316 30.45 -12.57 9.14
CA LEU A 316 30.05 -13.85 8.51
C LEU A 316 28.57 -14.21 8.78
N LYS A 317 28.04 -13.82 9.95
CA LYS A 317 26.63 -13.99 10.33
C LYS A 317 25.67 -13.23 9.41
N GLN A 318 26.03 -12.05 8.92
CA GLN A 318 25.15 -11.23 8.08
C GLN A 318 25.09 -11.75 6.64
N ARG A 319 26.20 -12.29 6.10
CA ARG A 319 26.20 -13.02 4.82
C ARG A 319 25.41 -14.32 4.89
N GLN A 320 25.45 -15.01 6.03
CA GLN A 320 24.61 -16.19 6.27
C GLN A 320 23.13 -15.82 6.38
N ILE A 321 22.79 -14.73 7.07
CA ILE A 321 21.40 -14.23 7.17
C ILE A 321 20.91 -13.73 5.80
N LEU A 322 21.73 -13.04 5.02
CA LEU A 322 21.37 -12.61 3.67
C LEU A 322 21.27 -13.78 2.70
N LYS A 323 22.09 -14.83 2.84
CA LYS A 323 21.91 -16.09 2.09
C LYS A 323 20.64 -16.82 2.48
N LEU A 324 20.32 -16.90 3.78
CA LEU A 324 19.05 -17.43 4.27
C LEU A 324 17.88 -16.62 3.73
N CYS A 325 17.95 -15.29 3.80
CA CYS A 325 16.93 -14.42 3.21
C CYS A 325 16.83 -14.60 1.69
N ASP A 326 17.93 -14.64 0.93
CA ASP A 326 17.90 -14.89 -0.52
C ASP A 326 17.40 -16.30 -0.87
N GLU A 327 17.64 -17.31 -0.03
CA GLU A 327 17.04 -18.65 -0.16
C GLU A 327 15.54 -18.65 0.17
N PHE A 328 15.11 -17.84 1.15
CA PHE A 328 13.70 -17.62 1.50
C PHE A 328 12.96 -16.67 0.52
N PHE A 329 13.68 -15.82 -0.23
CA PHE A 329 13.17 -14.77 -1.11
C PHE A 329 13.54 -14.95 -2.58
N LYS A 330 14.19 -16.06 -2.99
CA LYS A 330 13.99 -16.59 -4.34
C LYS A 330 12.48 -16.63 -4.53
N SER A 331 12.02 -15.84 -5.49
CA SER A 331 10.63 -15.69 -5.85
C SER A 331 9.93 -17.05 -5.71
N TYR A 332 8.91 -17.11 -4.84
CA TYR A 332 7.79 -17.98 -5.13
C TYR A 332 7.21 -17.46 -6.45
N ASP A 333 7.85 -17.82 -7.56
CA ASP A 333 7.08 -18.22 -8.73
C ASP A 333 6.12 -19.25 -8.16
N LYS A 334 4.86 -18.84 -8.01
CA LYS A 334 3.80 -19.80 -7.72
C LYS A 334 4.03 -20.95 -8.68
N PRO A 335 4.22 -22.20 -8.20
CA PRO A 335 4.49 -23.32 -9.09
C PRO A 335 3.40 -23.29 -10.15
N LYS A 336 3.84 -23.19 -11.40
CA LYS A 336 2.95 -23.07 -12.55
C LYS A 336 1.90 -24.16 -12.43
N PRO A 337 0.58 -23.86 -12.42
CA PRO A 337 -0.43 -24.88 -12.25
C PRO A 337 -0.22 -25.98 -13.29
N VAL A 338 -0.41 -27.25 -12.91
CA VAL A 338 -0.09 -28.42 -13.74
C VAL A 338 -0.75 -28.36 -15.13
N SER A 339 -1.96 -27.77 -15.22
CA SER A 339 -2.66 -27.53 -16.48
C SER A 339 -1.95 -26.57 -17.45
N ARG A 340 -1.04 -25.72 -16.94
CA ARG A 340 -0.25 -24.76 -17.72
C ARG A 340 1.20 -25.17 -17.88
N MET A 341 1.65 -26.27 -17.26
CA MET A 341 3.00 -26.82 -17.48
C MET A 341 3.19 -27.20 -18.95
N LYS A 342 4.39 -26.98 -19.49
CA LYS A 342 4.81 -27.58 -20.78
C LYS A 342 4.99 -29.08 -20.58
N ASP A 343 4.98 -29.86 -21.65
CA ASP A 343 4.96 -31.33 -21.55
C ASP A 343 6.15 -31.89 -20.75
N TYR A 344 7.37 -31.37 -20.98
CA TYR A 344 8.53 -31.78 -20.18
C TYR A 344 8.43 -31.35 -18.70
N GLU A 345 7.79 -30.20 -18.42
CA GLU A 345 7.57 -29.73 -17.04
C GLU A 345 6.56 -30.63 -16.32
N LEU A 346 5.51 -31.05 -17.05
CA LEU A 346 4.45 -31.92 -16.53
C LEU A 346 4.97 -33.35 -16.28
N VAL A 347 5.80 -33.90 -17.18
CA VAL A 347 6.44 -35.21 -17.00
C VAL A 347 7.38 -35.19 -15.78
N ASN A 348 8.25 -34.19 -15.69
CA ASN A 348 9.16 -34.05 -14.54
C ASN A 348 8.39 -33.84 -13.23
N TYR A 349 7.29 -33.09 -13.28
CA TYR A 349 6.42 -32.90 -12.13
C TYR A 349 5.79 -34.23 -11.67
N TYR A 350 5.20 -35.00 -12.60
CA TYR A 350 4.63 -36.32 -12.30
C TYR A 350 5.66 -37.28 -11.69
N GLN A 351 6.86 -37.35 -12.25
CA GLN A 351 7.95 -38.18 -11.72
C GLN A 351 8.47 -37.73 -10.34
N SER A 352 8.23 -36.47 -9.97
CA SER A 352 8.58 -35.93 -8.66
C SER A 352 7.51 -36.15 -7.59
N LEU A 353 6.32 -36.63 -7.95
CA LEU A 353 5.25 -36.92 -7.00
C LEU A 353 5.63 -38.14 -6.14
N GLY A 354 5.61 -37.97 -4.82
CA GLY A 354 5.88 -39.03 -3.85
C GLY A 354 4.63 -39.81 -3.47
N GLY A 355 4.83 -40.88 -2.69
CA GLY A 355 3.75 -41.78 -2.24
C GLY A 355 2.73 -41.18 -1.27
N ASP A 356 2.92 -39.93 -0.85
CA ASP A 356 2.06 -39.14 0.04
C ASP A 356 1.15 -38.14 -0.71
N VAL A 357 1.17 -38.16 -2.05
CA VAL A 357 0.39 -37.25 -2.88
C VAL A 357 -1.11 -37.53 -2.79
N ASN A 358 -1.91 -36.46 -2.81
CA ASN A 358 -3.36 -36.57 -2.87
C ASN A 358 -3.81 -37.31 -4.15
N ILE A 359 -4.62 -38.35 -3.98
CA ILE A 359 -5.04 -39.26 -5.06
C ILE A 359 -5.86 -38.54 -6.14
N GLN A 360 -6.76 -37.62 -5.78
CA GLN A 360 -7.51 -36.82 -6.75
C GLN A 360 -6.58 -35.93 -7.58
N HIS A 361 -5.51 -35.41 -6.98
CA HIS A 361 -4.52 -34.62 -7.69
C HIS A 361 -3.69 -35.48 -8.63
N LEU A 362 -3.28 -36.68 -8.22
CA LEU A 362 -2.58 -37.64 -9.07
C LEU A 362 -3.43 -38.06 -10.28
N ALA A 363 -4.70 -38.39 -10.04
CA ALA A 363 -5.69 -38.68 -11.08
C ALA A 363 -5.88 -37.50 -12.06
N TYR A 364 -5.89 -36.27 -11.55
CA TYR A 364 -5.96 -35.06 -12.38
C TYR A 364 -4.70 -34.87 -13.25
N VAL A 365 -3.52 -35.13 -12.71
CA VAL A 365 -2.25 -35.04 -13.45
C VAL A 365 -2.16 -36.13 -14.52
N GLU A 366 -2.53 -37.39 -14.22
CA GLU A 366 -2.55 -38.46 -15.23
C GLU A 366 -3.56 -38.19 -16.35
N ASN A 367 -4.75 -37.65 -16.03
CA ASN A 367 -5.73 -37.22 -17.04
C ASN A 367 -5.16 -36.13 -17.96
N LEU A 368 -4.42 -35.16 -17.41
CA LEU A 368 -3.75 -34.11 -18.19
C LEU A 368 -2.62 -34.66 -19.07
N MET A 369 -1.90 -35.68 -18.59
CA MET A 369 -0.86 -36.36 -19.37
C MET A 369 -1.47 -37.20 -20.50
N LEU A 370 -2.56 -37.91 -20.24
CA LEU A 370 -3.31 -38.67 -21.24
C LEU A 370 -3.90 -37.76 -22.33
N ASP A 371 -4.50 -36.62 -21.94
CA ASP A 371 -5.02 -35.61 -22.89
C ASP A 371 -3.94 -35.02 -23.81
N ARG A 372 -2.66 -35.19 -23.46
CA ARG A 372 -1.49 -34.71 -24.21
C ARG A 372 -0.68 -35.84 -24.87
N ASN A 373 -1.19 -37.08 -24.88
CA ASN A 373 -0.50 -38.26 -25.40
C ASN A 373 0.86 -38.52 -24.70
N LEU A 374 0.93 -38.29 -23.39
CA LEU A 374 2.08 -38.55 -22.53
C LEU A 374 1.87 -39.79 -21.64
N ASP A 375 0.90 -40.62 -21.98
CA ASP A 375 0.50 -41.86 -21.30
C ASP A 375 1.60 -42.94 -21.29
N ASN A 376 2.58 -42.83 -22.19
CA ASN A 376 3.80 -43.65 -22.16
C ASN A 376 4.63 -43.46 -20.86
N PHE A 377 4.44 -42.35 -20.14
CA PHE A 377 5.15 -42.07 -18.87
C PHE A 377 4.35 -42.46 -17.62
N THR A 378 3.03 -42.60 -17.74
CA THR A 378 2.14 -42.99 -16.62
C THR A 378 1.82 -44.49 -16.65
N HIS A 379 2.06 -45.14 -17.79
CA HIS A 379 1.68 -46.53 -18.08
C HIS A 379 0.19 -46.80 -17.85
N TYR A 380 -0.65 -45.77 -18.03
CA TYR A 380 -2.08 -45.83 -17.83
C TYR A 380 -2.79 -45.09 -18.96
N HIS A 381 -3.70 -45.78 -19.65
CA HIS A 381 -4.27 -45.35 -20.93
C HIS A 381 -5.76 -44.97 -20.85
N GLU A 382 -6.31 -44.93 -19.64
CA GLU A 382 -7.72 -44.59 -19.40
C GLU A 382 -7.85 -43.34 -18.53
N LYS A 383 -8.99 -42.63 -18.66
CA LYS A 383 -9.26 -41.46 -17.83
C LYS A 383 -9.75 -41.90 -16.45
N HIS A 384 -9.20 -41.27 -15.42
CA HIS A 384 -9.68 -41.39 -14.05
C HIS A 384 -10.96 -40.58 -13.83
N ASP A 385 -11.89 -41.12 -13.04
CA ASP A 385 -12.98 -40.34 -12.46
C ASP A 385 -12.45 -39.48 -11.30
N LEU A 386 -12.47 -38.16 -11.46
CA LEU A 386 -11.97 -37.23 -10.45
C LEU A 386 -12.86 -37.15 -9.21
N ASN A 387 -14.14 -37.55 -9.30
CA ASN A 387 -15.06 -37.57 -8.17
C ASN A 387 -14.94 -38.86 -7.35
N ALA A 388 -14.40 -39.93 -7.94
CA ALA A 388 -14.16 -41.21 -7.31
C ALA A 388 -12.93 -41.93 -7.93
N PRO A 389 -11.69 -41.47 -7.66
CA PRO A 389 -10.50 -42.08 -8.24
C PRO A 389 -10.28 -43.50 -7.71
N ASP A 390 -9.87 -44.41 -8.58
CA ASP A 390 -9.58 -45.81 -8.24
C ASP A 390 -8.27 -45.92 -7.45
N ILE A 391 -8.39 -45.93 -6.13
CA ILE A 391 -7.26 -45.96 -5.18
C ILE A 391 -6.42 -47.21 -5.37
N ASP A 392 -7.05 -48.37 -5.60
CA ASP A 392 -6.37 -49.66 -5.70
C ASP A 392 -5.43 -49.68 -6.92
N SER A 393 -5.85 -49.08 -8.04
CA SER A 393 -5.01 -48.89 -9.24
C SER A 393 -3.74 -48.06 -8.99
N PHE A 394 -3.79 -47.05 -8.10
CA PHE A 394 -2.60 -46.25 -7.76
C PHE A 394 -1.67 -46.96 -6.77
N VAL A 395 -2.24 -47.76 -5.85
CA VAL A 395 -1.47 -48.58 -4.91
C VAL A 395 -0.75 -49.72 -5.63
N ASP A 396 -1.44 -50.43 -6.53
CA ASP A 396 -0.87 -51.54 -7.30
C ASP A 396 0.26 -51.09 -8.25
N ARG A 397 0.22 -49.82 -8.68
CA ARG A 397 1.27 -49.17 -9.47
C ARG A 397 2.37 -48.53 -8.63
N PHE A 398 2.36 -48.75 -7.31
CA PHE A 398 3.34 -48.21 -6.34
C PHE A 398 3.45 -46.69 -6.36
N LEU A 399 2.39 -45.98 -6.79
CA LEU A 399 2.37 -44.51 -6.86
C LEU A 399 1.94 -43.87 -5.54
N VAL A 400 1.27 -44.63 -4.67
CA VAL A 400 0.81 -44.21 -3.34
C VAL A 400 1.09 -45.33 -2.34
N CYS A 401 1.58 -45.00 -1.15
CA CYS A 401 1.79 -45.99 -0.09
C CYS A 401 0.46 -46.29 0.63
N ASN A 402 0.12 -47.57 0.76
CA ASN A 402 -1.00 -48.01 1.58
C ASN A 402 -0.53 -48.14 3.04
N GLU A 403 -0.41 -47.01 3.74
CA GLU A 403 -0.25 -47.03 5.21
C GLU A 403 -1.63 -47.26 5.83
N PHE A 404 -1.82 -48.46 6.41
CA PHE A 404 -2.89 -48.74 7.37
C PHE A 404 -2.68 -47.98 8.67
#